data_AF-A0A6P1E0A5-F1
#
_entry.id   AF-A0A6P1E0A5-F1
#
_cell.length_a   1.000
_cell.length_b   1.000
_cell.length_c   1.000
_cell.angle_alpha   90.00
_cell.angle_beta   90.00
_cell.angle_gamma   90.00
#
_symmetry.space_group_name_H-M   'P 1'
#
loop_
_entity.id
_entity.type
_entity.pdbx_description
1 polymer ?
#
loop_
_entity_poly.entity_id
_entity_poly.type
_entity_poly.pdbx_seq_one_letter_code
_entity_poly.pdbx_strand_id
1 'polypeptide(L)'
;MSATRPLSPGTRDVVRASPLAPYLQAFDGYLEERRYATSTATCYLGSLAHVARWMEQEHLAVEQLDDVVLARFLGEHVPHCQCPGPVTRDLEDLRATCGHLLAVLRAEGVIGESMPAMTPVDEELQRFDTHLEQVRGLAASTRKDRLRIVRCLLVERFATGPVELSAIRPEQLRQFLAQQQRGYTKPHSS
;
A
#
# COMPACT_ATOMS: atom_id res chain seq x y z
N MET A 1 25.00 -12.61 -10.94
CA MET A 1 24.63 -13.88 -11.57
C MET A 1 23.93 -14.73 -10.52
N SER A 2 22.61 -14.62 -10.41
CA SER A 2 21.83 -15.38 -9.43
C SER A 2 21.30 -16.64 -10.11
N ALA A 3 21.62 -17.80 -9.53
CA ALA A 3 21.19 -19.09 -10.04
C ALA A 3 19.67 -19.24 -9.86
N THR A 4 18.95 -19.36 -10.97
CA THR A 4 17.52 -19.69 -10.99
C THR A 4 17.33 -21.08 -10.42
N ARG A 5 16.90 -21.16 -9.16
CA ARG A 5 16.59 -22.42 -8.51
C ARG A 5 15.23 -22.91 -9.05
N PRO A 6 15.12 -24.14 -9.57
CA PRO A 6 13.85 -24.63 -10.09
C PRO A 6 12.81 -24.72 -8.96
N LEU A 7 11.59 -24.25 -9.21
CA LEU A 7 10.46 -24.51 -8.32
C LEU A 7 10.24 -26.02 -8.23
N SER A 8 9.95 -26.53 -7.04
CA SER A 8 9.51 -27.91 -6.90
C SER A 8 8.09 -28.10 -7.45
N PRO A 9 7.71 -29.31 -7.84
CA PRO A 9 6.31 -29.65 -8.09
C PRO A 9 5.52 -29.38 -6.79
N GLY A 10 4.43 -28.60 -6.84
CA GLY A 10 3.55 -28.36 -5.69
C GLY A 10 3.11 -26.91 -5.45
N THR A 11 3.75 -25.90 -6.05
CA THR A 11 3.35 -24.49 -5.86
C THR A 11 1.94 -24.20 -6.36
N ARG A 12 1.62 -24.63 -7.58
CA ARG A 12 0.27 -24.48 -8.14
C ARG A 12 -0.77 -25.29 -7.37
N ASP A 13 -0.39 -26.45 -6.85
CA ASP A 13 -1.33 -27.31 -6.11
C ASP A 13 -1.68 -26.71 -4.75
N VAL A 14 -0.73 -26.03 -4.09
CA VAL A 14 -1.01 -25.22 -2.90
C VAL A 14 -2.04 -24.13 -3.21
N VAL A 15 -1.86 -23.38 -4.30
CA VAL A 15 -2.82 -22.33 -4.64
C VAL A 15 -4.20 -22.92 -4.97
N ARG A 16 -4.24 -24.04 -5.70
CA ARG A 16 -5.49 -24.76 -6.03
C ARG A 16 -6.23 -25.33 -4.82
N ALA A 17 -5.52 -25.62 -3.73
CA ALA A 17 -6.11 -26.09 -2.48
C ALA A 17 -6.60 -24.95 -1.58
N SER A 18 -6.33 -23.69 -1.95
CA SER A 18 -6.59 -22.50 -1.14
C SER A 18 -7.80 -21.70 -1.66
N PRO A 19 -8.28 -20.70 -0.90
CA PRO A 19 -9.32 -19.77 -1.37
C PRO A 19 -8.97 -19.03 -2.67
N LEU A 20 -7.68 -18.94 -3.04
CA LEU A 20 -7.22 -18.29 -4.27
C LEU A 20 -7.41 -19.14 -5.53
N ALA A 21 -7.85 -20.40 -5.41
CA ALA A 21 -8.01 -21.32 -6.54
C ALA A 21 -8.82 -20.77 -7.73
N PRO A 22 -9.96 -20.07 -7.53
CA PRO A 22 -10.75 -19.52 -8.65
C PRO A 22 -10.00 -18.44 -9.44
N TYR A 23 -9.03 -17.77 -8.83
CA TYR A 23 -8.35 -16.60 -9.40
C TYR A 23 -6.99 -16.95 -10.02
N LEU A 24 -6.55 -18.21 -9.91
CA LEU A 24 -5.26 -18.65 -10.43
C LEU A 24 -5.15 -18.45 -11.96
N GLN A 25 -6.23 -18.73 -12.70
CA GLN A 25 -6.23 -18.55 -14.16
C GLN A 25 -6.17 -17.06 -14.54
N ALA A 26 -6.93 -16.20 -13.85
CA ALA A 26 -6.90 -14.76 -14.07
C ALA A 26 -5.50 -14.18 -13.74
N PHE A 27 -4.86 -14.70 -12.70
CA PHE A 27 -3.50 -14.34 -12.33
C PHE A 27 -2.47 -14.75 -13.40
N ASP A 28 -2.56 -15.97 -13.93
CA ASP A 28 -1.71 -16.44 -15.04
C ASP A 28 -1.89 -15.55 -16.28
N GLY A 29 -3.14 -15.25 -16.67
CA GLY A 29 -3.45 -14.35 -17.78
C GLY A 29 -2.90 -12.93 -17.59
N TYR A 30 -3.05 -12.38 -16.38
CA TYR A 30 -2.52 -11.07 -16.02
C TYR A 30 -0.99 -10.97 -16.20
N LEU A 31 -0.26 -12.05 -15.89
CA LEU A 31 1.19 -12.11 -16.06
C LEU A 31 1.60 -12.25 -17.53
N GLU A 32 0.85 -13.03 -18.31
CA GLU A 32 1.07 -13.21 -19.75
C GLU A 32 0.84 -11.90 -20.51
N GLU A 33 -0.23 -11.17 -20.22
CA GLU A 33 -0.54 -9.87 -20.83
C GLU A 33 0.58 -8.85 -20.63
N ARG A 34 1.24 -8.87 -19.47
CA ARG A 34 2.37 -8.01 -19.12
C ARG A 34 3.71 -8.52 -19.63
N ARG A 35 3.73 -9.66 -20.31
CA ARG A 35 4.91 -10.27 -20.95
C ARG A 35 6.05 -10.51 -19.97
N TYR A 36 5.74 -10.89 -18.74
CA TYR A 36 6.77 -11.31 -17.80
C TYR A 36 7.49 -12.56 -18.31
N ALA A 37 8.80 -12.62 -18.09
CA ALA A 37 9.59 -13.80 -18.42
C ALA A 37 9.09 -15.01 -17.64
N THR A 38 9.16 -16.22 -18.22
CA THR A 38 8.68 -17.46 -17.58
C THR A 38 9.31 -17.69 -16.20
N SER A 39 10.59 -17.33 -16.04
CA SER A 39 11.29 -17.40 -14.75
C SER A 39 10.70 -16.46 -13.70
N THR A 40 10.27 -15.26 -14.09
CA THR A 40 9.66 -14.27 -13.21
C THR A 40 8.23 -14.67 -12.84
N ALA A 41 7.44 -15.15 -13.82
CA ALA A 41 6.10 -15.68 -13.55
C ALA A 41 6.13 -16.87 -12.57
N THR A 42 7.14 -17.71 -12.72
CA THR A 42 7.46 -18.81 -11.82
C THR A 42 7.75 -18.28 -10.40
N CYS A 43 8.61 -17.27 -10.23
CA CYS A 43 8.83 -16.63 -8.92
C CYS A 43 7.54 -16.09 -8.29
N TYR A 44 6.71 -15.40 -9.08
CA TYR A 44 5.44 -14.85 -8.60
C TYR A 44 4.42 -15.92 -8.20
N LEU A 45 4.38 -17.06 -8.89
CA LEU A 45 3.58 -18.20 -8.44
C LEU A 45 4.08 -18.77 -7.11
N GLY A 46 5.41 -18.82 -6.92
CA GLY A 46 6.02 -19.19 -5.64
C GLY A 46 5.58 -18.27 -4.50
N SER A 47 5.58 -16.97 -4.75
CA SER A 47 5.10 -15.94 -3.83
C SER A 47 3.59 -16.04 -3.60
N LEU A 48 2.80 -16.33 -4.63
CA LEU A 48 1.34 -16.48 -4.52
C LEU A 48 0.97 -17.69 -3.65
N ALA A 49 1.69 -18.80 -3.77
CA ALA A 49 1.53 -19.95 -2.89
C ALA A 49 1.89 -19.64 -1.43
N HIS A 50 2.81 -18.71 -1.19
CA HIS A 50 3.12 -18.25 0.17
C HIS A 50 1.96 -17.41 0.74
N VAL A 51 1.39 -16.51 -0.05
CA VAL A 51 0.18 -15.76 0.34
C VAL A 51 -0.97 -16.73 0.64
N ALA A 52 -1.22 -17.71 -0.24
CA ALA A 52 -2.25 -18.74 -0.04
C ALA A 52 -2.11 -19.47 1.30
N ARG A 53 -0.90 -19.92 1.63
CA ARG A 53 -0.62 -20.59 2.92
C ARG A 53 -0.81 -19.68 4.11
N TRP A 54 -0.43 -18.42 3.99
CA TRP A 54 -0.63 -17.45 5.06
C TRP A 54 -2.13 -17.18 5.28
N MET A 55 -2.93 -17.08 4.21
CA MET A 55 -4.38 -16.97 4.32
C MET A 55 -5.01 -18.15 5.05
N GLU A 56 -4.56 -19.38 4.77
CA GLU A 56 -5.02 -20.57 5.50
C GLU A 56 -4.68 -20.53 6.99
N GLN A 57 -3.46 -20.08 7.33
CA GLN A 57 -3.02 -19.94 8.73
C GLN A 57 -3.82 -18.89 9.50
N GLU A 58 -4.16 -17.78 8.84
CA GLU A 58 -4.91 -16.66 9.43
C GLU A 58 -6.43 -16.78 9.24
N HIS A 59 -6.90 -17.88 8.64
CA HIS A 59 -8.32 -18.11 8.29
C HIS A 59 -8.96 -16.95 7.49
N LEU A 60 -8.22 -16.39 6.53
CA LEU A 60 -8.66 -15.29 5.69
C LEU A 60 -9.39 -15.78 4.43
N ALA A 61 -10.56 -15.21 4.18
CA ALA A 61 -11.25 -15.31 2.90
C ALA A 61 -10.67 -14.33 1.86
N VAL A 62 -10.91 -14.56 0.57
CA VAL A 62 -10.33 -13.72 -0.50
C VAL A 62 -10.90 -12.30 -0.47
N GLU A 63 -12.17 -12.17 -0.11
CA GLU A 63 -12.90 -10.90 -0.02
C GLU A 63 -12.36 -9.99 1.10
N GLN A 64 -11.61 -10.55 2.04
CA GLN A 64 -10.94 -9.81 3.11
C GLN A 64 -9.57 -9.28 2.69
N LEU A 65 -9.08 -9.63 1.51
CA LEU A 65 -7.80 -9.13 1.03
C LEU A 65 -7.92 -7.67 0.58
N ASP A 66 -7.08 -6.82 1.14
CA ASP A 66 -6.88 -5.45 0.70
C ASP A 66 -5.41 -5.03 0.87
N ASP A 67 -5.11 -3.76 0.62
CA ASP A 67 -3.76 -3.22 0.76
C ASP A 67 -3.22 -3.36 2.20
N VAL A 68 -4.10 -3.26 3.21
CA VAL A 68 -3.74 -3.33 4.63
C VAL A 68 -3.43 -4.78 5.03
N VAL A 69 -4.27 -5.72 4.64
CA VAL A 69 -4.09 -7.15 4.92
C VAL A 69 -2.81 -7.67 4.25
N LEU A 70 -2.54 -7.32 2.99
CA LEU A 70 -1.29 -7.72 2.35
C LEU A 70 -0.07 -6.95 2.87
N ALA A 71 -0.21 -5.72 3.35
CA ALA A 71 0.86 -5.04 4.08
C ALA A 71 1.20 -5.77 5.40
N ARG A 72 0.20 -6.31 6.10
CA ARG A 72 0.40 -7.14 7.30
C ARG A 72 1.17 -8.42 7.00
N PHE A 73 0.82 -9.11 5.90
CA PHE A 73 1.59 -10.24 5.42
C PHE A 73 3.08 -9.89 5.23
N LEU A 74 3.36 -8.78 4.55
CA LEU A 74 4.72 -8.35 4.24
C LEU A 74 5.50 -7.85 5.47
N GLY A 75 4.83 -7.15 6.38
CA GLY A 75 5.45 -6.46 7.51
C GLY A 75 5.55 -7.30 8.79
N GLU A 76 4.61 -8.21 9.01
CA GLU A 76 4.51 -8.97 10.27
C GLU A 76 4.87 -10.44 10.07
N HIS A 77 4.31 -11.08 9.04
CA HIS A 77 4.52 -12.51 8.79
C HIS A 77 5.86 -12.79 8.11
N VAL A 78 6.16 -12.17 6.97
CA VAL A 78 7.35 -12.47 6.17
C VAL A 78 8.67 -12.41 6.99
N PRO A 79 8.90 -11.41 7.87
CA PRO A 79 10.13 -11.35 8.67
C PRO A 79 10.31 -12.52 9.65
N HIS A 80 9.22 -13.14 10.10
CA HIS A 80 9.23 -14.21 11.11
C HIS A 80 8.80 -15.56 10.53
N CYS A 81 8.63 -15.64 9.21
CA CYS A 81 7.98 -16.75 8.54
C CYS A 81 8.81 -18.06 8.62
N GLN A 82 8.19 -19.11 9.17
CA GLN A 82 8.72 -20.47 9.20
C GLN A 82 7.99 -21.43 8.25
N CYS A 83 7.23 -20.91 7.27
CA CYS A 83 6.46 -21.75 6.34
C CYS A 83 7.38 -22.78 5.65
N PRO A 84 6.97 -24.07 5.60
CA PRO A 84 7.74 -25.12 4.95
C PRO A 84 7.90 -24.79 3.46
N GLY A 85 9.07 -25.05 2.87
CA GLY A 85 9.32 -24.77 1.44
C GLY A 85 8.31 -25.43 0.49
N PRO A 86 8.17 -24.98 -0.78
CA PRO A 86 8.96 -23.98 -1.51
C PRO A 86 8.30 -22.58 -1.50
N VAL A 87 8.51 -21.78 -0.45
CA VAL A 87 8.05 -20.38 -0.43
C VAL A 87 9.19 -19.45 -0.84
N THR A 88 8.94 -18.56 -1.79
CA THR A 88 9.85 -17.46 -2.12
C THR A 88 9.88 -16.50 -0.94
N ARG A 89 11.07 -16.18 -0.42
CA ARG A 89 11.27 -15.21 0.69
C ARG A 89 11.84 -13.88 0.22
N ASP A 90 11.94 -13.69 -1.09
CA ASP A 90 12.37 -12.43 -1.67
C ASP A 90 11.26 -11.39 -1.49
N LEU A 91 11.57 -10.34 -0.74
CA LEU A 91 10.60 -9.32 -0.36
C LEU A 91 10.13 -8.48 -1.55
N GLU A 92 10.96 -8.33 -2.60
CA GLU A 92 10.59 -7.59 -3.81
C GLU A 92 9.61 -8.41 -4.64
N ASP A 93 9.88 -9.70 -4.83
CA ASP A 93 8.95 -10.62 -5.52
C ASP A 93 7.63 -10.76 -4.75
N LEU A 94 7.68 -10.82 -3.42
CA LEU A 94 6.47 -10.87 -2.57
C LEU A 94 5.65 -9.58 -2.68
N ARG A 95 6.29 -8.41 -2.64
CA ARG A 95 5.61 -7.11 -2.83
C ARG A 95 4.98 -7.00 -4.21
N ALA A 96 5.72 -7.34 -5.26
CA ALA A 96 5.22 -7.31 -6.63
C ALA A 96 4.01 -8.25 -6.78
N THR A 97 4.12 -9.47 -6.24
CA THR A 97 3.05 -10.46 -6.26
C THR A 97 1.80 -9.98 -5.52
N CYS A 98 1.95 -9.33 -4.35
CA CYS A 98 0.81 -8.74 -3.63
C CYS A 98 0.11 -7.67 -4.48
N GLY A 99 0.88 -6.79 -5.12
CA GLY A 99 0.32 -5.78 -6.02
C GLY A 99 -0.40 -6.39 -7.23
N HIS A 100 0.16 -7.44 -7.82
CA HIS A 100 -0.47 -8.18 -8.94
C HIS A 100 -1.76 -8.87 -8.51
N LEU A 101 -1.75 -9.53 -7.35
CA LEU A 101 -2.92 -10.18 -6.79
C LEU A 101 -4.06 -9.18 -6.55
N LEU A 102 -3.77 -8.04 -5.94
CA LEU A 102 -4.79 -6.98 -5.74
C LEU A 102 -5.33 -6.45 -7.07
N ALA A 103 -4.48 -6.29 -8.08
CA ALA A 103 -4.92 -5.85 -9.40
C ALA A 103 -5.89 -6.86 -10.04
N VAL A 104 -5.57 -8.16 -9.95
CA VAL A 104 -6.42 -9.25 -10.45
C VAL A 104 -7.75 -9.29 -9.70
N LEU A 105 -7.73 -9.29 -8.37
CA LEU A 105 -8.96 -9.39 -7.56
C LEU A 105 -9.89 -8.18 -7.74
N ARG A 106 -9.34 -6.99 -7.98
CA ARG A 106 -10.11 -5.79 -8.32
C ARG A 106 -10.70 -5.88 -9.72
N ALA A 107 -9.94 -6.36 -10.69
CA ALA A 107 -10.43 -6.54 -12.07
C ALA A 107 -11.57 -7.57 -12.13
N GLU A 108 -11.48 -8.62 -11.30
CA GLU A 108 -12.53 -9.64 -11.14
C GLU A 108 -13.70 -9.19 -10.24
N GLY A 109 -13.66 -7.97 -9.68
CA GLY A 109 -14.73 -7.40 -8.84
C GLY A 109 -14.90 -8.07 -7.48
N VAL A 110 -13.90 -8.84 -7.02
CA VAL A 110 -13.93 -9.59 -5.74
C VAL A 110 -13.72 -8.65 -4.56
N ILE A 111 -12.85 -7.67 -4.73
CA ILE A 111 -12.51 -6.67 -3.72
C ILE A 111 -12.72 -5.28 -4.31
N GLY A 112 -13.06 -4.31 -3.45
CA GLY A 112 -13.28 -2.93 -3.88
C GLY A 112 -12.03 -2.27 -4.47
N GLU A 113 -12.22 -1.18 -5.22
CA GLU A 113 -11.12 -0.33 -5.63
C GLU A 113 -10.30 0.10 -4.40
N SER A 114 -8.98 0.20 -4.56
CA SER A 114 -8.12 0.70 -3.49
C SER A 114 -8.57 2.11 -3.12
N MET A 115 -9.15 2.26 -1.94
CA MET A 115 -9.06 3.55 -1.27
C MET A 115 -7.60 3.68 -0.84
N PRO A 116 -6.84 4.69 -1.30
CA PRO A 116 -5.48 4.87 -0.82
C PRO A 116 -5.53 4.89 0.70
N ALA A 117 -4.82 3.95 1.34
CA ALA A 117 -4.76 3.86 2.79
C ALA A 117 -4.40 5.24 3.32
N MET A 118 -5.29 5.81 4.13
CA MET A 118 -5.07 7.13 4.68
C MET A 118 -3.80 7.08 5.53
N THR A 119 -2.82 7.92 5.20
CA THR A 119 -1.67 8.10 6.08
C THR A 119 -2.14 8.77 7.38
N PRO A 120 -1.39 8.67 8.49
CA PRO A 120 -1.67 9.46 9.69
C PRO A 120 -1.79 10.97 9.40
N VAL A 121 -1.10 11.46 8.36
CA VAL A 121 -1.23 12.83 7.84
C VAL A 121 -2.57 13.05 7.14
N ASP A 122 -3.05 12.10 6.34
CA ASP A 122 -4.36 12.19 5.68
C ASP A 122 -5.52 12.16 6.69
N GLU A 123 -5.41 11.33 7.73
CA GLU A 123 -6.38 11.32 8.85
C GLU A 123 -6.45 12.68 9.54
N GLU A 124 -5.30 13.26 9.88
CA GLU A 124 -5.28 14.54 10.58
C GLU A 124 -5.75 15.69 9.68
N LEU A 125 -5.44 15.64 8.38
CA LEU A 125 -5.97 16.60 7.41
C LEU A 125 -7.49 16.48 7.26
N GLN A 126 -8.06 15.28 7.31
CA GLN A 126 -9.51 15.09 7.25
C GLN A 126 -10.21 15.64 8.50
N ARG A 127 -9.64 15.39 9.70
CA ARG A 127 -10.15 15.99 10.95
C ARG A 127 -10.10 17.52 10.88
N PHE A 128 -9.00 18.07 10.34
CA PHE A 128 -8.86 19.50 10.16
C PHE A 128 -9.83 20.08 9.13
N ASP A 129 -10.03 19.44 7.97
CA ASP A 129 -11.01 19.89 6.97
C ASP A 129 -12.44 19.88 7.53
N THR A 130 -12.81 18.82 8.24
CA THR A 130 -14.10 18.69 8.92
C THR A 130 -14.32 19.84 9.90
N HIS A 131 -13.30 20.19 10.69
CA HIS A 131 -13.36 21.35 11.58
C HIS A 131 -13.51 22.68 10.81
N LEU A 132 -12.76 22.86 9.72
CA LEU A 132 -12.83 24.08 8.90
C LEU A 132 -14.19 24.24 8.22
N GLU A 133 -14.83 23.15 7.83
CA GLU A 133 -16.17 23.13 7.25
C GLU A 133 -17.25 23.34 8.30
N GLN A 134 -17.31 22.48 9.31
CA GLN A 134 -18.45 22.39 10.22
C GLN A 134 -18.40 23.45 11.33
N VAL A 135 -17.20 23.80 11.81
CA VAL A 135 -17.04 24.76 12.92
C VAL A 135 -16.72 26.16 12.41
N ARG A 136 -15.90 26.27 11.35
CA ARG A 136 -15.45 27.57 10.82
C ARG A 136 -16.23 28.03 9.59
N GLY A 137 -17.09 27.19 9.01
CA GLY A 137 -17.95 27.55 7.88
C GLY A 137 -17.18 28.01 6.64
N LEU A 138 -15.94 27.57 6.46
CA LEU A 138 -15.09 28.09 5.38
C LEU A 138 -15.50 27.53 4.02
N ALA A 139 -15.42 28.40 3.01
CA ALA A 139 -15.59 28.00 1.62
C ALA A 139 -14.56 26.93 1.22
N ALA A 140 -14.98 25.98 0.38
CA ALA A 140 -14.16 24.84 -0.04
C ALA A 140 -12.79 25.24 -0.64
N SER A 141 -12.73 26.35 -1.39
CA SER A 141 -11.48 26.89 -1.94
C SER A 141 -10.50 27.30 -0.84
N THR A 142 -10.97 28.00 0.20
CA THR A 142 -10.15 28.41 1.35
C THR A 142 -9.72 27.21 2.19
N ARG A 143 -10.57 26.19 2.34
CA ARG A 143 -10.20 24.95 3.04
C ARG A 143 -9.09 24.22 2.28
N LYS A 144 -9.22 24.09 0.96
CA LYS A 144 -8.21 23.46 0.09
C LYS A 144 -6.84 24.13 0.22
N ASP A 145 -6.79 25.46 0.20
CA ASP A 145 -5.54 26.20 0.37
C ASP A 145 -4.90 25.97 1.74
N ARG A 146 -5.71 25.95 2.81
CA ARG A 146 -5.24 25.68 4.18
C ARG A 146 -4.74 24.25 4.35
N LEU A 147 -5.47 23.28 3.80
CA LEU A 147 -5.07 21.86 3.83
C LEU A 147 -3.75 21.65 3.09
N ARG A 148 -3.50 22.35 1.99
CA ARG A 148 -2.23 22.28 1.27
C ARG A 148 -1.05 22.71 2.15
N ILE A 149 -1.21 23.83 2.86
CA ILE A 149 -0.17 24.36 3.75
C ILE A 149 0.08 23.41 4.93
N VAL A 150 -1.00 22.92 5.56
CA VAL A 150 -0.90 21.99 6.69
C VAL A 150 -0.30 20.65 6.25
N ARG A 151 -0.66 20.13 5.07
CA ARG A 151 -0.07 18.92 4.51
C ARG A 151 1.44 19.04 4.36
N CYS A 152 1.94 20.15 3.81
CA CYS A 152 3.38 20.39 3.71
C CYS A 152 4.07 20.36 5.08
N LEU A 153 3.47 21.00 6.10
CA LEU A 153 4.00 20.98 7.47
C LEU A 153 4.04 19.56 8.04
N LEU A 154 2.94 18.81 7.93
CA LEU A 154 2.83 17.49 8.52
C LEU A 154 3.74 16.47 7.83
N VAL A 155 3.83 16.50 6.49
CA VAL A 155 4.76 15.63 5.75
C VAL A 155 6.22 15.96 6.08
N GLU A 156 6.59 17.24 6.19
CA GLU A 156 7.97 17.62 6.54
C GLU A 156 8.36 17.17 7.97
N ARG A 157 7.39 17.10 8.89
CA ARG A 157 7.67 16.81 10.31
C ARG A 157 7.51 15.35 10.68
N PHE A 158 6.51 14.69 10.13
CA PHE A 158 6.13 13.34 10.52
C PHE A 158 6.35 12.32 9.39
N ALA A 159 6.60 12.76 8.16
CA ALA A 159 6.70 11.90 6.98
C ALA A 159 5.52 10.92 6.90
N THR A 160 5.75 9.63 7.12
CA THR A 160 4.72 8.57 7.20
C THR A 160 4.44 8.09 8.63
N GLY A 161 5.10 8.67 9.64
CA GLY A 161 4.93 8.35 11.06
C GLY A 161 3.68 8.99 11.70
N PRO A 162 3.35 8.63 12.95
CA PRO A 162 2.18 9.13 13.65
C PRO A 162 2.24 10.65 13.87
N VAL A 163 1.10 11.33 13.68
CA VAL A 163 0.98 12.78 13.86
C VAL A 163 0.68 13.12 15.32
N GLU A 164 1.68 13.65 16.02
CA GLU A 164 1.55 14.16 17.38
C GLU A 164 1.54 15.69 17.36
N LEU A 165 0.36 16.30 17.26
CA LEU A 165 0.24 17.77 17.20
C LEU A 165 0.84 18.47 18.41
N SER A 166 0.81 17.82 19.58
CA SER A 166 1.41 18.30 20.83
C SER A 166 2.94 18.41 20.75
N ALA A 167 3.59 17.67 19.85
CA ALA A 167 5.03 17.71 19.63
C ALA A 167 5.47 18.87 18.71
N ILE A 168 4.53 19.59 18.08
CA ILE A 168 4.83 20.74 17.24
C ILE A 168 5.16 21.94 18.13
N ARG A 169 6.45 22.27 18.23
CA ARG A 169 6.87 23.46 18.99
C ARG A 169 6.60 24.76 18.21
N PRO A 170 6.24 25.87 18.89
CA PRO A 170 5.99 27.16 18.23
C PRO A 170 7.13 27.64 17.34
N GLU A 171 8.39 27.38 17.71
CA GLU A 171 9.58 27.73 16.94
C GLU A 171 9.64 27.01 15.60
N GLN A 172 9.23 25.73 15.57
CA GLN A 172 9.19 24.91 14.35
C GLN A 172 8.08 25.35 13.41
N LEU A 173 6.97 25.83 13.96
CA LEU A 173 5.89 26.44 13.19
C LEU A 173 6.34 27.77 12.57
N ARG A 174 7.03 28.64 13.33
CA ARG A 174 7.58 29.90 12.81
C ARG A 174 8.62 29.68 11.71
N GLN A 175 9.51 28.69 11.89
CA GLN A 175 10.51 28.34 10.88
C GLN A 175 9.87 27.85 9.58
N PHE A 176 8.85 27.00 9.67
CA PHE A 176 8.09 26.53 8.51
C PHE A 176 7.39 27.68 7.78
N LEU A 177 6.71 28.58 8.52
CA LEU A 177 6.07 29.75 7.91
C LEU A 177 7.08 30.67 7.22
N ALA A 178 8.25 30.87 7.82
CA ALA A 178 9.34 31.65 7.20
C ALA A 178 9.90 30.99 5.92
N GLN A 179 9.92 29.65 5.84
CA GLN A 179 10.34 28.91 4.64
C GLN A 179 9.26 28.95 3.54
N GLN A 180 7.98 28.83 3.90
CA GLN A 180 6.86 28.95 2.96
C GLN A 180 6.77 30.35 2.33
N GLN A 181 7.10 31.41 3.07
CA GLN A 181 7.16 32.78 2.54
C GLN A 181 8.31 33.01 1.54
N ARG A 182 9.42 32.25 1.65
CA ARG A 182 10.53 32.32 0.67
C ARG A 182 10.24 31.55 -0.62
N GLY A 183 9.39 30.53 -0.55
CA GLY A 183 8.90 29.78 -1.71
C GLY A 183 7.71 30.43 -2.43
N TYR A 184 7.05 31.41 -1.81
CA TYR A 184 5.95 32.17 -2.40
C TYR A 184 6.44 33.54 -2.88
N THR A 185 7.22 33.57 -3.97
CA THR A 185 7.30 34.77 -4.81
C THR A 185 6.02 34.85 -5.63
N LYS A 186 5.18 35.86 -5.32
CA LYS A 186 4.02 36.20 -6.16
C LYS A 186 4.51 36.44 -7.60
N PRO A 187 3.90 35.85 -8.64
CA PRO A 187 3.99 36.43 -9.96
C PRO A 187 3.30 37.80 -9.91
N HIS A 188 4.07 38.86 -10.15
CA HIS A 188 3.53 40.19 -10.43
C HIS A 188 2.66 40.10 -11.68
N SER A 189 1.38 40.43 -11.56
CA SER A 189 0.53 40.77 -12.70
C SER A 189 0.83 42.21 -13.11
N SER A 190 1.28 42.38 -14.35
CA SER A 190 1.10 43.58 -15.16
C SER A 190 0.52 43.16 -16.50
#